data_AF-A0A2D5T122-F1
#
_entry.id   AF-A0A2D5T122-F1
#
_cell.length_a   1.000
_cell.length_b   1.000
_cell.length_c   1.000
_cell.angle_alpha   90.00
_cell.angle_beta   90.00
_cell.angle_gamma   90.00
#
_symmetry.space_group_name_H-M   'P 1'
#
loop_
_entity.id
_entity.type
_entity.pdbx_description
1 polymer ?
#
loop_
_entity_poly.entity_id
_entity_poly.type
_entity_poly.pdbx_seq_one_letter_code
_entity_poly.pdbx_strand_id
1 'polypeptide(L)'
;MFEVTLTEIDYTKYTLEELLECKESIDGEAYPERLAQINILIRERVKDKPVQRVSIADEDGNIASIKTGRAPSFGLGVGEIAGSILFGLIWLNQTDNGSNFYLIGYFVILSGCISGAYHLYNAFSKNRFSAQDIVAPDKEKDPFESALNRFSNESDNKFCGECGYEVEKKYKFCPKCGSKF
;
A
#
# COMPACT_ATOMS: atom_id res chain seq x y z
N MET A 1 42.44 -0.12 56.33
CA MET A 1 43.16 -0.27 55.05
C MET A 1 42.44 -1.36 54.27
N PHE A 2 41.45 -0.96 53.46
CA PHE A 2 40.74 -1.87 52.56
C PHE A 2 41.14 -1.45 51.15
N GLU A 3 42.14 -2.14 50.62
CA GLU A 3 42.61 -1.96 49.25
C GLU A 3 41.65 -2.77 48.37
N VAL A 4 40.54 -2.16 47.97
CA VAL A 4 39.66 -2.73 46.94
C VAL A 4 40.39 -2.50 45.62
N THR A 5 41.06 -3.55 45.14
CA THR A 5 41.57 -3.61 43.78
C THR A 5 40.37 -3.55 42.83
N LEU A 6 39.99 -2.34 42.41
CA LEU A 6 39.05 -2.14 41.32
C LEU A 6 39.71 -2.74 40.08
N THR A 7 39.36 -3.97 39.74
CA THR A 7 39.59 -4.47 38.39
C THR A 7 38.96 -3.45 37.44
N GLU A 8 39.79 -2.84 36.61
CA GLU A 8 39.38 -1.79 35.70
C GLU A 8 38.56 -2.45 34.58
N ILE A 9 37.24 -2.41 34.70
CA ILE A 9 36.32 -2.98 33.71
C ILE A 9 36.21 -2.01 32.55
N ASP A 10 36.58 -2.47 31.36
CA ASP A 10 36.52 -1.68 30.13
C ASP A 10 35.15 -1.82 29.45
N TYR A 11 34.22 -0.90 29.77
CA TYR A 11 32.88 -0.85 29.19
C TYR A 11 32.84 -0.46 27.70
N THR A 12 33.97 -0.04 27.11
CA THR A 12 34.01 0.33 25.69
C THR A 12 33.82 -0.87 24.77
N LYS A 13 34.04 -2.09 25.25
CA LYS A 13 33.87 -3.33 24.47
C LYS A 13 32.43 -3.84 24.42
N TYR A 14 31.55 -3.31 25.26
CA TYR A 14 30.18 -3.78 25.42
C TYR A 14 29.28 -3.26 24.30
N THR A 15 28.32 -4.07 23.84
CA THR A 15 27.29 -3.62 22.89
C THR A 15 26.30 -2.68 23.57
N LEU A 16 25.42 -2.04 22.79
CA LEU A 16 24.38 -1.18 23.35
C LEU A 16 23.44 -1.96 24.28
N GLU A 17 23.07 -3.17 23.89
CA GLU A 17 22.20 -4.06 24.66
C GLU A 17 22.85 -4.45 25.99
N GLU A 18 24.12 -4.86 25.95
CA GLU A 18 24.88 -5.23 27.15
C GLU A 18 25.07 -4.04 28.11
N LEU A 19 25.24 -2.82 27.59
CA LEU A 19 25.32 -1.62 28.42
C LEU A 19 23.99 -1.26 29.10
N LEU A 20 22.86 -1.50 28.42
CA LEU A 20 21.53 -1.28 29.01
C LEU A 20 21.29 -2.26 30.16
N GLU A 21 21.65 -3.53 29.98
CA GLU A 21 21.59 -4.55 31.02
C GLU A 21 22.55 -4.24 32.20
N CYS A 22 23.77 -3.77 31.91
CA CYS A 22 24.70 -3.30 32.94
C CYS A 22 24.13 -2.13 33.76
N LYS A 23 23.42 -1.21 33.09
CA LYS A 23 22.80 -0.06 33.77
C LYS A 23 21.68 -0.48 34.72
N GLU A 24 20.92 -1.51 34.38
CA GLU A 24 19.82 -2.02 35.22
C GLU A 24 20.31 -2.82 36.43
N SER A 25 21.45 -3.50 36.29
CA SER A 25 22.00 -4.39 37.32
C SER A 25 23.04 -3.75 38.24
N ILE A 26 23.63 -2.61 37.85
CA ILE A 26 24.67 -1.94 38.64
C ILE A 26 24.09 -1.20 39.85
N ASP A 27 24.73 -1.37 41.02
CA ASP A 27 24.49 -0.54 42.19
C ASP A 27 25.09 0.86 41.98
N GLY A 28 24.24 1.79 41.57
CA GLY A 28 24.62 3.17 41.27
C GLY A 28 25.03 4.00 42.49
N GLU A 29 24.65 3.58 43.71
CA GLU A 29 25.04 4.26 44.95
C GLU A 29 26.45 3.86 45.37
N ALA A 30 26.78 2.58 45.23
CA ALA A 30 28.12 2.07 45.55
C ALA A 30 29.18 2.46 44.50
N TYR A 31 28.81 2.60 43.21
CA TYR A 31 29.75 2.86 42.12
C TYR A 31 29.28 3.94 41.12
N PRO A 32 29.25 5.22 41.53
CA PRO A 32 28.71 6.31 40.72
C PRO A 32 29.49 6.57 39.42
N GLU A 33 30.82 6.39 39.43
CA GLU A 33 31.66 6.64 38.24
C GLU A 33 31.42 5.63 37.11
N ARG A 34 31.20 4.35 37.45
CA ARG A 34 30.90 3.30 36.46
C ARG A 34 29.55 3.55 35.79
N LEU A 35 28.54 3.94 36.59
CA LEU A 35 27.23 4.31 36.06
C LEU A 35 27.32 5.53 35.13
N ALA A 36 28.15 6.53 35.46
CA ALA A 36 28.38 7.68 34.60
C ALA A 36 29.01 7.26 33.25
N GLN A 37 30.02 6.41 33.27
CA GLN A 37 30.67 5.89 32.07
C GLN A 37 29.71 5.10 31.18
N ILE A 38 28.92 4.18 31.75
CA ILE A 38 27.89 3.42 31.03
C ILE A 38 26.88 4.36 30.36
N ASN A 39 26.39 5.39 31.08
CA ASN A 39 25.43 6.34 30.53
C ASN A 39 26.00 7.18 29.38
N ILE A 40 27.30 7.54 29.42
CA ILE A 40 27.97 8.24 28.32
C ILE A 40 28.03 7.34 27.08
N LEU A 41 28.48 6.09 27.25
CA LEU A 41 28.61 5.13 26.14
C LEU A 41 27.26 4.76 25.52
N ILE A 42 26.20 4.62 26.32
CA ILE A 42 24.84 4.43 25.82
C ILE A 42 24.44 5.63 24.95
N ARG A 43 24.69 6.85 25.41
CA ARG A 43 24.31 8.07 24.68
C ARG A 43 25.04 8.17 23.34
N GLU A 44 26.32 7.83 23.30
CA GLU A 44 27.12 7.83 22.06
C GLU A 44 26.60 6.79 21.07
N ARG A 45 26.40 5.55 21.53
CA ARG A 45 25.91 4.45 20.68
C ARG A 45 24.48 4.64 20.18
N VAL A 46 23.63 5.31 20.95
CA VAL A 46 22.27 5.67 20.52
C VAL A 46 22.31 6.75 19.42
N LYS A 47 23.25 7.70 19.47
CA LYS A 47 23.40 8.72 18.41
C LYS A 47 23.87 8.12 17.08
N ASP A 48 24.74 7.12 17.13
CA ASP A 48 25.32 6.51 15.93
C ASP A 48 24.40 5.48 15.28
N LYS A 49 23.33 5.05 15.95
CA LYS A 49 22.33 4.17 15.35
C LYS A 49 21.56 4.97 14.29
N PRO A 50 21.61 4.59 13.00
CA PRO A 50 20.88 5.30 11.97
C PRO A 50 19.40 5.28 12.34
N VAL A 51 18.79 6.45 12.45
CA VAL A 51 17.35 6.56 12.64
C VAL A 51 16.70 5.94 11.41
N GLN A 52 16.04 4.79 11.56
CA GLN A 52 15.31 4.17 10.47
C GLN A 52 14.15 5.09 10.10
N ARG A 53 14.40 6.01 9.16
CA ARG A 53 13.34 6.82 8.56
C ARG A 53 12.58 5.88 7.63
N VAL A 54 11.41 5.45 8.09
CA VAL A 54 10.44 4.82 7.20
C VAL A 54 9.81 5.97 6.40
N SER A 55 10.47 6.42 5.33
CA SER A 55 9.85 7.35 4.39
C SER A 55 8.78 6.59 3.61
N ILE A 56 7.65 7.24 3.40
CA ILE A 56 6.57 6.70 2.54
C ILE A 56 7.05 6.67 1.07
N ALA A 57 8.04 7.50 0.73
CA ALA A 57 8.70 7.52 -0.56
C ALA A 57 9.94 6.60 -0.58
N ASP A 58 10.18 5.96 -1.73
CA ASP A 58 11.42 5.23 -2.04
C ASP A 58 12.62 6.20 -2.20
N GLU A 59 13.82 5.65 -2.42
CA GLU A 59 15.06 6.43 -2.61
C GLU A 59 15.00 7.37 -3.84
N ASP A 60 14.12 7.08 -4.79
CA ASP A 60 13.87 7.88 -6.00
C ASP A 60 12.77 8.94 -5.77
N GLY A 61 12.13 8.99 -4.59
CA GLY A 61 11.06 9.93 -4.25
C GLY A 61 9.64 9.48 -4.63
N ASN A 62 9.46 8.25 -5.09
CA ASN A 62 8.14 7.70 -5.45
C ASN A 62 7.42 7.14 -4.22
N ILE A 63 6.15 7.48 -4.09
CA ILE A 63 5.29 7.04 -2.98
C ILE A 63 4.55 5.78 -3.41
N ALA A 64 4.65 4.70 -2.63
CA ALA A 64 3.91 3.46 -2.91
C ALA A 64 2.38 3.68 -2.83
N SER A 65 1.60 3.05 -3.73
CA SER A 65 0.15 3.19 -3.72
C SER A 65 -0.45 2.56 -2.46
N ILE A 66 -1.48 3.20 -1.93
CA ILE A 66 -2.14 2.73 -0.71
C ILE A 66 -3.26 1.78 -1.11
N LYS A 67 -3.16 0.53 -0.65
CA LYS A 67 -4.12 -0.52 -0.95
C LYS A 67 -5.17 -0.65 0.15
N THR A 68 -6.42 -0.94 -0.21
CA THR A 68 -7.50 -1.16 0.77
C THR A 68 -7.22 -2.38 1.66
N GLY A 69 -7.56 -2.31 2.94
CA GLY A 69 -7.41 -3.45 3.85
C GLY A 69 -8.28 -4.64 3.46
N ARG A 70 -7.75 -5.87 3.58
CA ARG A 70 -8.48 -7.10 3.19
C ARG A 70 -9.72 -7.37 4.04
N ALA A 71 -9.62 -7.21 5.36
CA ALA A 71 -10.75 -7.41 6.26
C ALA A 71 -11.88 -6.38 6.03
N PRO A 72 -11.59 -5.07 5.89
CA PRO A 72 -12.58 -4.10 5.44
C PRO A 72 -13.22 -4.44 4.10
N SER A 73 -12.42 -4.80 3.08
CA SER A 73 -12.95 -5.17 1.76
C SER A 73 -13.83 -6.43 1.81
N PHE A 74 -13.46 -7.44 2.61
CA PHE A 74 -14.31 -8.62 2.80
C PHE A 74 -15.63 -8.29 3.49
N GLY A 75 -15.56 -7.54 4.60
CA GLY A 75 -16.74 -7.16 5.38
C GLY A 75 -17.73 -6.33 4.56
N LEU A 76 -17.23 -5.35 3.81
CA LEU A 76 -18.04 -4.56 2.88
C LEU A 76 -18.63 -5.42 1.77
N GLY A 77 -17.82 -6.29 1.15
CA GLY A 77 -18.28 -7.15 0.06
C GLY A 77 -19.41 -8.10 0.46
N VAL A 78 -19.24 -8.82 1.57
CA VAL A 78 -20.28 -9.72 2.10
C VAL A 78 -21.50 -8.92 2.55
N GLY A 79 -21.29 -7.81 3.25
CA GLY A 79 -22.37 -6.97 3.76
C GLY A 79 -23.23 -6.38 2.65
N GLU A 80 -22.63 -5.89 1.57
CA GLU A 80 -23.35 -5.33 0.44
C GLU A 80 -24.15 -6.37 -0.34
N ILE A 81 -23.59 -7.56 -0.59
CA ILE A 81 -24.33 -8.64 -1.28
C ILE A 81 -25.50 -9.11 -0.41
N ALA A 82 -25.24 -9.43 0.86
CA ALA A 82 -26.28 -9.92 1.76
C ALA A 82 -27.36 -8.85 2.00
N GLY A 83 -26.94 -7.61 2.26
CA GLY A 83 -27.83 -6.48 2.51
C GLY A 83 -28.67 -6.10 1.28
N SER A 84 -28.07 -6.07 0.09
CA SER A 84 -28.79 -5.73 -1.14
C SER A 84 -29.80 -6.79 -1.54
N ILE A 85 -29.47 -8.08 -1.44
CA ILE A 85 -30.40 -9.18 -1.70
C ILE A 85 -31.54 -9.12 -0.68
N LEU A 86 -31.23 -9.00 0.61
CA LEU A 86 -32.25 -8.96 1.67
C LEU A 86 -33.20 -7.77 1.49
N PHE A 87 -32.65 -6.55 1.37
CA PHE A 87 -33.45 -5.34 1.21
C PHE A 87 -34.22 -5.34 -0.10
N GLY A 88 -33.57 -5.69 -1.22
CA GLY A 88 -34.20 -5.68 -2.53
C GLY A 88 -35.35 -6.67 -2.64
N LEU A 89 -35.22 -7.88 -2.06
CA LEU A 89 -36.31 -8.85 -2.01
C LEU A 89 -37.47 -8.35 -1.14
N ILE A 90 -37.19 -7.78 0.03
CA ILE A 90 -38.23 -7.20 0.89
C ILE A 90 -38.98 -6.09 0.13
N TRP A 91 -38.24 -5.21 -0.55
CA TRP A 91 -38.79 -4.11 -1.32
C TRP A 91 -39.72 -4.58 -2.45
N LEU A 92 -39.27 -5.57 -3.22
CA LEU A 92 -40.06 -6.15 -4.32
C LEU A 92 -41.36 -6.80 -3.84
N ASN A 93 -41.37 -7.39 -2.63
CA ASN A 93 -42.58 -8.02 -2.08
C ASN A 93 -43.58 -7.01 -1.50
N GLN A 94 -43.11 -5.85 -1.05
CA GLN A 94 -43.96 -4.81 -0.46
C GLN A 94 -44.49 -3.79 -1.48
N THR A 95 -43.84 -3.68 -2.64
CA THR A 95 -44.21 -2.69 -3.64
C THR A 95 -45.35 -3.17 -4.53
N ASP A 96 -46.38 -2.35 -4.66
CA ASP A 96 -47.47 -2.60 -5.60
C ASP A 96 -46.99 -2.48 -7.06
N ASN A 97 -47.34 -3.47 -7.88
CA ASN A 97 -46.98 -3.57 -9.30
C ASN A 97 -47.54 -2.44 -10.19
N GLY A 98 -48.46 -1.63 -9.67
CA GLY A 98 -49.01 -0.47 -10.38
C GLY A 98 -48.11 0.77 -10.36
N SER A 99 -47.03 0.75 -9.58
CA SER A 99 -46.06 1.84 -9.46
C SER A 99 -44.69 1.41 -10.00
N ASN A 100 -43.90 2.33 -10.54
CA ASN A 100 -42.54 2.03 -10.99
C ASN A 100 -41.54 1.82 -9.84
N PHE A 101 -42.00 1.83 -8.58
CA PHE A 101 -41.12 1.70 -7.42
C PHE A 101 -40.48 0.32 -7.29
N TYR A 102 -41.00 -0.73 -7.95
CA TYR A 102 -40.36 -2.05 -7.97
C TYR A 102 -38.97 -2.02 -8.63
N LEU A 103 -38.73 -1.06 -9.53
CA LEU A 103 -37.43 -0.86 -10.18
C LEU A 103 -36.32 -0.56 -9.16
N ILE A 104 -36.65 0.05 -8.03
CA ILE A 104 -35.70 0.34 -6.95
C ILE A 104 -35.16 -0.97 -6.36
N GLY A 105 -36.02 -1.97 -6.16
CA GLY A 105 -35.60 -3.27 -5.62
C GLY A 105 -34.59 -3.96 -6.54
N TYR A 106 -34.88 -3.98 -7.85
CA TYR A 106 -33.94 -4.51 -8.85
C TYR A 106 -32.63 -3.71 -8.91
N PHE A 107 -32.72 -2.37 -8.86
CA PHE A 107 -31.55 -1.51 -8.86
C PHE A 107 -30.64 -1.79 -7.65
N VAL A 108 -31.21 -1.89 -6.44
CA VAL A 108 -30.44 -2.14 -5.22
C VAL A 108 -29.73 -3.49 -5.28
N ILE A 109 -30.42 -4.55 -5.73
CA ILE A 109 -29.80 -5.88 -5.89
C ILE A 109 -28.65 -5.80 -6.90
N LEU A 110 -28.88 -5.19 -8.05
CA LEU A 110 -27.86 -5.07 -9.09
C LEU A 110 -26.64 -4.26 -8.61
N SER A 111 -26.86 -3.10 -8.00
CA SER A 111 -25.78 -2.24 -7.51
C SER A 111 -24.99 -2.91 -6.39
N GLY A 112 -25.68 -3.59 -5.47
CA GLY A 112 -25.04 -4.28 -4.34
C GLY A 112 -24.27 -5.52 -4.78
N CYS A 113 -24.73 -6.25 -5.79
CA CYS A 113 -23.96 -7.34 -6.38
C CYS A 113 -22.69 -6.85 -7.07
N ILE A 114 -22.76 -5.74 -7.84
CA ILE A 114 -21.60 -5.17 -8.53
C ILE A 114 -20.58 -4.64 -7.51
N SER A 115 -21.02 -3.79 -6.58
CA SER A 115 -20.15 -3.20 -5.55
C SER A 115 -19.57 -4.28 -4.63
N GLY A 116 -20.40 -5.23 -4.22
CA GLY A 116 -19.97 -6.34 -3.38
C GLY A 116 -18.96 -7.25 -4.07
N ALA A 117 -19.15 -7.55 -5.36
CA ALA A 117 -18.18 -8.30 -6.16
C ALA A 117 -16.84 -7.55 -6.29
N TYR A 118 -16.86 -6.23 -6.48
CA TYR A 118 -15.65 -5.40 -6.48
C TYR A 118 -14.89 -5.48 -5.14
N HIS A 119 -15.60 -5.38 -4.02
CA HIS A 119 -15.01 -5.48 -2.69
C HIS A 119 -14.48 -6.89 -2.38
N LEU A 120 -15.18 -7.94 -2.79
CA LEU A 120 -14.68 -9.32 -2.68
C LEU A 120 -13.46 -9.57 -3.55
N TYR A 121 -13.42 -9.03 -4.77
CA TYR A 121 -12.24 -9.08 -5.62
C TYR A 121 -11.04 -8.45 -4.92
N ASN A 122 -11.19 -7.29 -4.30
CA ASN A 122 -10.12 -6.64 -3.54
C ASN A 122 -9.70 -7.40 -2.27
N ALA A 123 -10.59 -8.19 -1.67
CA ALA A 123 -10.27 -9.03 -0.51
C ALA A 123 -9.40 -10.24 -0.89
N PHE A 124 -9.68 -10.87 -2.04
CA PHE A 124 -9.08 -12.15 -2.44
C PHE A 124 -8.03 -12.06 -3.56
N SER A 125 -8.01 -11.01 -4.37
CA SER A 125 -7.09 -10.90 -5.49
C SER A 125 -5.63 -10.70 -5.04
N LYS A 126 -4.71 -11.23 -5.84
CA LYS A 126 -3.26 -10.99 -5.69
C LYS A 126 -2.92 -9.53 -6.02
N ASN A 127 -3.52 -9.00 -7.08
CA ASN A 127 -3.43 -7.59 -7.48
C ASN A 127 -4.79 -6.93 -7.25
N ARG A 128 -4.87 -6.17 -6.15
CA ARG A 128 -6.06 -5.41 -5.74
C ARG A 128 -5.97 -3.98 -6.26
N PHE A 129 -7.13 -3.35 -6.43
CA PHE A 129 -7.21 -1.94 -6.78
C PHE A 129 -6.67 -1.07 -5.66
N SER A 130 -5.95 -0.02 -6.04
CA SER A 130 -5.42 0.95 -5.09
C SER A 130 -6.53 1.91 -4.67
N ALA A 131 -6.54 2.29 -3.40
CA ALA A 131 -7.48 3.26 -2.87
C ALA A 131 -7.09 4.68 -3.30
N GLN A 132 -5.78 4.93 -3.43
CA GLN A 132 -5.20 6.16 -3.94
C GLN A 132 -4.06 5.80 -4.89
N ASP A 133 -4.06 6.44 -6.06
CA ASP A 133 -3.00 6.32 -7.04
C ASP A 133 -2.03 7.49 -6.90
N ILE A 134 -0.86 7.22 -6.33
CA ILE A 134 0.18 8.22 -6.01
C ILE A 134 1.49 7.84 -6.71
N VAL A 135 1.55 6.67 -7.35
CA VAL A 135 2.76 6.15 -8.00
C VAL A 135 2.72 6.52 -9.48
N ALA A 136 3.88 6.70 -10.10
CA ALA A 136 3.97 6.72 -11.55
C ALA A 136 3.48 5.38 -12.16
N PRO A 137 2.72 5.40 -13.28
CA PRO A 137 2.08 4.20 -13.86
C PRO A 137 3.03 3.06 -14.22
N ASP A 138 4.32 3.35 -14.40
CA ASP A 138 5.34 2.38 -14.81
C ASP A 138 5.80 1.45 -13.67
N LYS A 139 5.57 1.84 -12.41
CA LYS A 139 6.06 1.09 -11.24
C LYS A 139 5.05 0.09 -10.68
N GLU A 140 3.74 0.35 -10.81
CA GLU A 140 2.69 -0.57 -10.36
C GLU A 140 1.65 -0.80 -11.45
N LYS A 141 1.52 -2.07 -11.88
CA LYS A 141 0.55 -2.44 -12.92
C LYS A 141 -0.85 -2.56 -12.30
N ASP A 142 -1.74 -1.62 -12.63
CA ASP A 142 -3.14 -1.67 -12.21
C ASP A 142 -3.86 -2.84 -12.95
N PRO A 143 -4.61 -3.71 -12.23
CA PRO A 143 -5.49 -4.68 -12.86
C PRO A 143 -6.40 -4.09 -13.94
N PHE A 144 -6.90 -2.87 -13.74
CA PHE A 144 -7.78 -2.15 -14.66
C PHE A 144 -7.04 -1.79 -15.95
N GLU A 145 -5.82 -1.28 -15.86
CA GLU A 145 -5.01 -0.94 -17.04
C GLU A 145 -4.75 -2.18 -17.89
N SER A 146 -4.42 -3.31 -17.24
CA SER A 146 -4.23 -4.57 -17.96
C SER A 146 -5.51 -5.09 -18.61
N ALA A 147 -6.68 -4.88 -17.98
CA ALA A 147 -7.97 -5.23 -18.53
C ALA A 147 -8.33 -4.32 -19.72
N LEU A 148 -8.17 -3.00 -19.56
CA LEU A 148 -8.41 -2.01 -20.61
C LEU A 148 -7.52 -2.26 -21.84
N ASN A 149 -6.24 -2.56 -21.62
CA ASN A 149 -5.31 -2.90 -22.69
C ASN A 149 -5.69 -4.18 -23.43
N ARG A 150 -6.39 -5.14 -22.79
CA ARG A 150 -6.93 -6.31 -23.50
C ARG A 150 -8.09 -5.94 -24.42
N PHE A 151 -8.90 -4.96 -24.05
CA PHE A 151 -9.99 -4.46 -24.90
C PHE A 151 -9.51 -3.50 -25.99
N SER A 152 -8.39 -2.79 -25.81
CA SER A 152 -7.85 -1.84 -26.80
C SER A 152 -6.95 -2.46 -27.88
N ASN A 153 -6.60 -3.75 -27.77
CA ASN A 153 -5.81 -4.46 -28.79
C ASN A 153 -6.53 -4.69 -30.13
N GLU A 154 -7.70 -4.09 -30.35
CA GLU A 154 -8.45 -4.18 -31.61
C GLU A 154 -8.13 -3.04 -32.61
N SER A 155 -7.35 -2.03 -32.24
CA SER A 155 -6.86 -1.00 -33.17
C SER A 155 -5.36 -0.75 -33.00
N ASP A 156 -4.55 -1.63 -33.59
CA ASP A 156 -3.07 -1.56 -33.56
C ASP A 156 -2.50 -0.50 -34.53
N ASN A 157 -3.21 0.63 -34.64
CA ASN A 157 -2.91 1.75 -35.50
C ASN A 157 -2.32 2.90 -34.67
N LYS A 158 -1.19 3.44 -35.13
CA LYS A 158 -0.56 4.65 -34.60
C LYS A 158 -0.92 5.84 -35.49
N PHE A 159 -1.08 7.02 -34.91
CA PHE A 159 -1.31 8.24 -35.67
C PHE A 159 0.01 8.96 -35.95
N CYS A 160 0.15 9.51 -37.15
CA CYS A 160 1.30 10.35 -37.48
C CYS A 160 1.20 11.70 -36.76
N GLY A 161 2.20 12.03 -35.94
CA GLY A 161 2.24 13.30 -35.19
C GLY A 161 2.33 14.56 -36.04
N GLU A 162 2.72 14.45 -37.31
CA GLU A 162 2.81 15.61 -38.22
C GLU A 162 1.55 15.85 -39.06
N CYS A 163 0.92 14.78 -39.59
CA CYS A 163 -0.20 14.93 -40.53
C CYS A 163 -1.52 14.30 -40.06
N GLY A 164 -1.53 13.65 -38.89
CA GLY A 164 -2.71 13.02 -38.29
C GLY A 164 -3.21 11.76 -39.00
N TYR A 165 -2.46 11.24 -39.99
CA TYR A 165 -2.86 10.04 -40.71
C TYR A 165 -2.69 8.78 -39.85
N GLU A 166 -3.70 7.91 -39.86
CA GLU A 166 -3.69 6.62 -39.17
C GLU A 166 -2.81 5.62 -39.92
N VAL A 167 -1.86 4.99 -39.23
CA VAL A 167 -0.86 4.10 -39.81
C VAL A 167 -0.70 2.85 -38.97
N GLU A 168 -0.70 1.69 -39.61
CA GLU A 168 -0.41 0.41 -38.94
C GLU A 168 1.02 0.41 -38.35
N LYS A 169 1.21 -0.15 -37.15
CA LYS A 169 2.52 -0.19 -36.46
C LYS A 169 3.68 -0.77 -37.29
N LYS A 170 3.41 -1.60 -38.30
CA LYS A 170 4.41 -2.25 -39.18
C LYS A 170 5.26 -1.27 -40.00
N TYR A 171 4.77 -0.06 -40.25
CA TYR A 171 5.47 0.91 -41.08
C TYR A 171 6.43 1.79 -40.26
N LYS A 172 7.67 1.95 -40.71
CA LYS A 172 8.67 2.85 -40.10
C LYS A 172 8.46 4.33 -40.46
N PHE A 173 7.67 4.60 -41.50
CA PHE A 173 7.41 5.94 -42.03
C PHE A 173 5.93 6.09 -42.37
N CYS A 174 5.42 7.32 -42.30
CA CYS A 174 4.04 7.62 -42.68
C CYS A 174 3.87 7.54 -44.21
N PRO A 175 2.90 6.78 -44.75
CA PRO A 175 2.66 6.69 -46.18
C PRO A 175 2.06 7.98 -46.78
N LYS A 176 1.54 8.89 -45.96
CA LYS A 176 0.96 10.16 -46.42
C LYS A 176 1.98 11.29 -46.50
N CYS A 177 2.82 11.47 -45.48
CA CYS A 177 3.76 12.59 -45.39
C CYS A 177 5.25 12.20 -45.33
N GLY A 178 5.57 10.91 -45.22
CA GLY A 178 6.96 10.42 -45.19
C GLY A 178 7.68 10.55 -43.85
N SER A 179 7.06 11.17 -42.84
CA SER A 179 7.68 11.38 -41.52
C SER A 179 7.93 10.04 -40.81
N LYS A 180 9.07 9.94 -40.13
CA LYS A 180 9.45 8.74 -39.37
C LYS A 180 8.65 8.68 -38.07
N PHE A 181 8.13 7.49 -37.74
CA PHE A 181 7.50 7.22 -36.45
C PHE A 181 8.53 6.99 -35.34
#